data_AF-S4RXC4-F1
#
_entry.id   AF-S4RXC4-F1
#
_cell.length_a   1.000
_cell.length_b   1.000
_cell.length_c   1.000
_cell.angle_alpha   90.00
_cell.angle_beta   90.00
_cell.angle_gamma   90.00
#
_symmetry.space_group_name_H-M   'P 1'
#
loop_
_entity.id
_entity.type
_entity.pdbx_description
1 polymer ?
#
loop_
_entity_poly.entity_id
_entity_poly.type
_entity_poly.pdbx_seq_one_letter_code
_entity_poly.pdbx_strand_id
1 'polypeptide(L)'
;QVRPRDIVRIVRGRLEERGIAVRDVRLNGSAASHVLHHDSGLSYKDLDLIFGVGLTGEAEFQLVKEVVLDCLLDFLPEGVSKEKIGPQTLKEAYVQKMVKVCNDTDRWSLISLSNNSGKNVELKFVDSLRRQFEFSVDSFQIVLDSLLLFYECSEHAMSERFHPSVLGESMYGDFGEALEHLRGRLIATRNPEEIRG
;
A
#
# COMPACT_ATOMS: atom_id res chain seq x y z
N GLN A 1 -9.84 -11.43 12.30
CA GLN A 1 -9.67 -11.14 10.85
C GLN A 1 -9.56 -9.63 10.70
N VAL A 2 -8.52 -9.11 10.06
CA VAL A 2 -8.29 -7.65 9.94
C VAL A 2 -8.62 -7.20 8.52
N ARG A 3 -9.34 -6.08 8.38
CA ARG A 3 -9.66 -5.52 7.05
C ARG A 3 -8.55 -4.56 6.61
N PRO A 4 -8.21 -4.48 5.31
CA PRO A 4 -7.20 -3.53 4.80
C PRO A 4 -7.45 -2.09 5.24
N ARG A 5 -8.72 -1.65 5.27
CA ARG A 5 -9.11 -0.32 5.77
C ARG A 5 -8.68 -0.08 7.21
N ASP A 6 -8.80 -1.08 8.08
CA ASP A 6 -8.42 -0.94 9.50
C ASP A 6 -6.90 -0.82 9.63
N ILE A 7 -6.13 -1.58 8.81
CA ILE A 7 -4.67 -1.46 8.74
C ILE A 7 -4.26 -0.05 8.33
N VAL A 8 -4.82 0.44 7.22
CA VAL A 8 -4.51 1.78 6.70
C VAL A 8 -4.81 2.86 7.74
N ARG A 9 -6.00 2.82 8.36
CA ARG A 9 -6.42 3.81 9.36
C ARG A 9 -5.49 3.82 10.57
N ILE A 10 -5.17 2.64 11.13
CA ILE A 10 -4.34 2.53 12.34
C ILE A 10 -2.89 2.94 12.05
N VAL A 11 -2.32 2.46 10.93
CA VAL A 11 -0.95 2.83 10.53
C VAL A 11 -0.84 4.33 10.26
N ARG A 12 -1.78 4.90 9.49
CA ARG A 12 -1.81 6.35 9.21
C ARG A 12 -1.87 7.16 10.51
N GLY A 13 -2.83 6.86 11.38
CA GLY A 13 -3.01 7.60 12.63
C GLY A 13 -1.76 7.55 13.52
N ARG A 14 -1.15 6.37 13.68
CA ARG A 14 0.06 6.23 14.50
C ARG A 14 1.29 6.89 13.89
N LEU A 15 1.42 6.94 12.56
CA LEU A 15 2.48 7.71 11.91
C LEU A 15 2.32 9.21 12.22
N GLU A 16 1.10 9.73 12.06
CA GLU A 16 0.79 11.15 12.31
C GLU A 16 0.99 11.52 13.79
N GLU A 17 0.54 10.68 14.73
CA GLU A 17 0.78 10.84 16.19
C GLU A 17 2.27 10.89 16.54
N ARG A 18 3.10 10.20 15.77
CA ARG A 18 4.55 10.13 15.94
C ARG A 18 5.31 11.18 15.12
N GLY A 19 4.59 12.12 14.50
CA GLY A 19 5.16 13.26 13.78
C GLY A 19 5.54 12.97 12.32
N ILE A 20 5.17 11.83 11.77
CA ILE A 20 5.36 11.52 10.34
C ILE A 20 4.08 11.89 9.59
N ALA A 21 4.14 12.97 8.82
CA ALA A 21 3.03 13.39 7.97
C ALA A 21 2.78 12.36 6.85
N VAL A 22 1.52 11.95 6.69
CA VAL A 22 1.04 11.10 5.60
C VAL A 22 0.31 11.98 4.57
N ARG A 23 0.93 12.16 3.40
CA ARG A 23 0.42 12.99 2.30
C ARG A 23 -0.78 12.35 1.61
N ASP A 24 -0.69 11.05 1.36
CA ASP A 24 -1.75 10.25 0.75
C ASP A 24 -1.56 8.76 1.06
N VAL A 25 -2.63 7.99 0.87
CA VAL A 25 -2.57 6.53 0.83
C VAL A 25 -3.14 6.03 -0.48
N ARG A 26 -2.45 5.08 -1.12
CA ARG A 26 -2.79 4.59 -2.46
C ARG A 26 -2.83 3.06 -2.48
N LEU A 27 -3.78 2.51 -3.22
CA LEU A 27 -3.76 1.10 -3.64
C LEU A 27 -2.96 0.99 -4.93
N ASN A 28 -2.02 0.05 -5.00
CA ASN A 28 -1.16 -0.17 -6.16
C ASN A 28 -1.24 -1.62 -6.65
N GLY A 29 -0.46 -1.92 -7.68
CA GLY A 29 -0.19 -3.27 -8.16
C GLY A 29 -1.40 -3.93 -8.80
N SER A 30 -1.38 -5.26 -8.86
CA SER A 30 -2.43 -6.06 -9.50
C SER A 30 -3.83 -5.81 -8.91
N ALA A 31 -3.92 -5.42 -7.63
CA ALA A 31 -5.18 -5.07 -6.98
C ALA A 31 -5.80 -3.80 -7.59
N ALA A 32 -5.02 -2.76 -7.87
CA ALA A 32 -5.51 -1.56 -8.54
C ALA A 32 -6.01 -1.87 -9.95
N SER A 33 -5.24 -2.64 -10.72
CA SER A 33 -5.65 -3.09 -12.06
C SER A 33 -6.94 -3.92 -12.02
N HIS A 34 -7.10 -4.79 -11.02
CA HIS A 34 -8.32 -5.59 -10.85
C HIS A 34 -9.55 -4.74 -10.52
N VAL A 35 -9.40 -3.67 -9.72
CA VAL A 35 -10.49 -2.71 -9.46
C VAL A 35 -10.93 -2.00 -10.74
N LEU A 36 -9.98 -1.64 -11.62
CA LEU A 36 -10.27 -0.96 -12.88
C LEU A 36 -10.84 -1.91 -13.95
N HIS A 37 -10.41 -3.17 -13.96
CA HIS A 37 -10.89 -4.18 -14.90
C HIS A 37 -10.84 -5.60 -14.31
N HIS A 38 -12.01 -6.10 -13.89
CA HIS A 38 -12.15 -7.38 -13.19
C HIS A 38 -11.70 -8.61 -14.01
N ASP A 39 -11.81 -8.57 -15.35
CA ASP A 39 -11.40 -9.65 -16.27
C ASP A 39 -10.08 -9.35 -17.02
N SER A 40 -9.17 -8.64 -16.35
CA SER A 40 -7.82 -8.40 -16.86
C SER A 40 -6.97 -9.67 -17.00
N GLY A 41 -7.42 -10.81 -16.45
CA GLY A 41 -6.63 -12.05 -16.38
C GLY A 41 -5.49 -12.00 -15.36
N LEU A 42 -5.32 -10.85 -14.69
CA LEU A 42 -4.39 -10.67 -13.58
C LEU A 42 -5.12 -11.08 -12.29
N SER A 43 -4.64 -12.12 -11.62
CA SER A 43 -5.08 -12.39 -10.25
C SER A 43 -4.43 -11.37 -9.31
N TYR A 44 -5.21 -10.80 -8.38
CA TYR A 44 -4.64 -10.01 -7.30
C TYR A 44 -4.36 -10.94 -6.13
N LYS A 45 -3.08 -11.29 -5.96
CA LYS A 45 -2.65 -12.17 -4.87
C LYS A 45 -2.31 -11.39 -3.62
N ASP A 46 -1.64 -10.26 -3.82
CA ASP A 46 -1.13 -9.39 -2.78
C ASP A 46 -1.87 -8.04 -2.81
N LEU A 47 -1.95 -7.39 -1.64
CA LEU A 47 -2.55 -6.08 -1.48
C LEU A 47 -1.45 -5.06 -1.22
N ASP A 48 -1.13 -4.27 -2.24
CA ASP A 48 -0.05 -3.30 -2.21
C ASP A 48 -0.57 -1.92 -1.82
N LEU A 49 -0.15 -1.43 -0.66
CA LEU A 49 -0.51 -0.11 -0.14
C LEU A 49 0.71 0.79 -0.14
N ILE A 50 0.58 1.97 -0.74
CA ILE A 50 1.59 3.02 -0.72
C ILE A 50 1.13 4.11 0.24
N PHE A 51 1.98 4.47 1.19
CA PHE A 51 1.82 5.63 2.07
C PHE A 51 2.83 6.68 1.61
N GLY A 52 2.35 7.82 1.08
CA GLY A 52 3.20 8.96 0.80
C GLY A 52 3.62 9.63 2.11
N VAL A 53 4.88 9.48 2.52
CA VAL A 53 5.38 9.98 3.81
C VAL A 53 6.67 10.79 3.64
N GLY A 54 7.00 11.65 4.60
CA GLY A 54 8.32 12.30 4.65
C GLY A 54 9.35 11.40 5.33
N LEU A 55 10.42 11.03 4.63
CA LEU A 55 11.52 10.20 5.17
C LEU A 55 12.84 10.97 5.10
N THR A 56 13.00 11.97 5.98
CA THR A 56 14.14 12.89 5.96
C THR A 56 15.46 12.28 6.42
N GLY A 57 15.43 11.23 7.25
CA GLY A 57 16.62 10.54 7.74
C GLY A 57 16.32 9.16 8.33
N GLU A 58 17.33 8.58 8.99
CA GLU A 58 17.24 7.23 9.57
C GLU A 58 16.20 7.12 10.69
N ALA A 59 15.97 8.21 11.42
CA ALA A 59 15.00 8.26 12.51
C ALA A 59 13.58 7.96 12.01
N GLU A 60 13.17 8.54 10.88
CA GLU A 60 11.85 8.30 10.31
C GLU A 60 11.70 6.86 9.80
N PHE A 61 12.74 6.28 9.19
CA PHE A 61 12.72 4.86 8.79
C PHE A 61 12.54 3.92 9.98
N GLN A 62 13.26 4.18 11.07
CA GLN A 62 13.15 3.40 12.29
C GLN A 62 11.76 3.57 12.93
N LEU A 63 11.21 4.78 12.93
CA LEU A 63 9.88 5.08 13.45
C LEU A 63 8.77 4.39 12.63
N VAL A 64 8.86 4.40 11.29
CA VAL A 64 7.92 3.67 10.42
C VAL A 64 7.92 2.19 10.76
N LYS A 65 9.10 1.59 10.92
CA LYS A 65 9.25 0.18 11.30
C LYS A 65 8.62 -0.10 12.67
N GLU A 66 8.90 0.73 13.66
CA GLU A 66 8.31 0.62 15.01
C GLU A 66 6.78 0.72 14.95
N VAL A 67 6.25 1.74 14.27
CA VAL A 67 4.80 1.93 14.13
C VAL A 67 4.14 0.68 13.54
N VAL A 68 4.67 0.15 12.43
CA VAL A 68 4.07 -1.04 11.79
C VAL A 68 4.15 -2.27 12.70
N LEU A 69 5.28 -2.52 13.36
CA LEU A 69 5.41 -3.64 14.28
C LEU A 69 4.47 -3.50 15.49
N ASP A 70 4.34 -2.29 16.03
CA ASP A 70 3.41 -2.00 17.12
C ASP A 70 1.95 -2.16 16.66
N CYS A 71 1.62 -1.84 15.39
CA CYS A 71 0.28 -2.07 14.85
C CYS A 71 -0.07 -3.56 14.79
N LEU A 72 0.92 -4.44 14.58
CA LEU A 72 0.67 -5.88 14.56
C LEU A 72 0.10 -6.40 15.89
N LEU A 73 0.47 -5.77 17.03
CA LEU A 73 -0.10 -6.10 18.33
C LEU A 73 -1.61 -5.84 18.40
N ASP A 74 -2.11 -4.84 17.68
CA ASP A 74 -3.55 -4.52 17.61
C ASP A 74 -4.31 -5.53 16.75
N PHE A 75 -3.62 -6.16 15.81
CA PHE A 75 -4.16 -7.13 14.88
C PHE A 75 -4.18 -8.56 15.41
N LEU A 76 -3.55 -8.80 16.58
CA LEU A 76 -3.60 -10.09 17.24
C LEU A 76 -5.03 -10.47 17.65
N PRO A 77 -5.40 -11.77 17.58
CA PRO A 77 -6.70 -12.25 18.05
C PRO A 77 -6.99 -11.87 19.50
N GLU A 78 -8.27 -11.70 19.83
CA GLU A 78 -8.72 -11.53 21.22
C GLU A 78 -8.28 -12.73 22.08
N GLY A 79 -7.80 -12.45 23.29
CA GLY A 79 -7.30 -13.46 24.23
C GLY A 79 -5.79 -13.74 24.15
N VAL A 80 -5.07 -13.15 23.19
CA VAL A 80 -3.60 -13.21 23.15
C VAL A 80 -3.01 -12.22 24.15
N SER A 81 -2.18 -12.70 25.08
CA SER A 81 -1.45 -11.85 26.04
C SER A 81 -0.40 -11.02 25.31
N LYS A 82 -0.66 -9.72 25.16
CA LYS A 82 0.24 -8.77 24.47
C LYS A 82 1.48 -8.43 25.30
N GLU A 83 1.39 -8.54 26.63
CA GLU A 83 2.46 -8.13 27.58
C GLU A 83 3.77 -8.91 27.41
N LYS A 84 3.71 -10.13 26.87
CA LYS A 84 4.89 -11.01 26.70
C LYS A 84 5.40 -11.07 25.26
N ILE A 85 4.75 -10.38 24.32
CA ILE A 85 5.10 -10.45 22.90
C ILE A 85 6.02 -9.28 22.56
N GLY A 86 7.30 -9.58 22.37
CA GLY A 86 8.27 -8.59 21.92
C GLY A 86 8.13 -8.27 20.42
N PRO A 87 8.60 -7.09 19.97
CA PRO A 87 8.61 -6.72 18.55
C PRO A 87 9.34 -7.73 17.64
N GLN A 88 10.39 -8.37 18.16
CA GLN A 88 11.14 -9.39 17.43
C GLN A 88 10.31 -10.66 17.15
N THR A 89 9.49 -11.08 18.12
CA THR A 89 8.57 -12.22 17.95
C THR A 89 7.51 -11.92 16.89
N LEU A 90 6.94 -10.70 16.88
CA LEU A 90 5.98 -10.29 15.84
C LEU A 90 6.62 -10.26 14.46
N LYS A 91 7.84 -9.71 14.37
CA LYS A 91 8.60 -9.67 13.13
C LYS A 91 8.80 -11.08 12.57
N GLU A 92 9.25 -12.02 13.39
CA GLU A 92 9.49 -13.41 12.98
C GLU A 92 8.19 -14.15 12.59
N ALA A 93 7.07 -13.83 13.24
CA ALA A 93 5.80 -14.51 12.99
C ALA A 93 5.03 -13.97 11.77
N TYR A 94 5.06 -12.66 11.54
CA TYR A 94 4.14 -11.99 10.61
C TYR A 94 4.82 -11.23 9.48
N VAL A 95 6.12 -10.90 9.61
CA VAL A 95 6.82 -10.13 8.59
C VAL A 95 7.63 -11.05 7.68
N GLN A 96 7.20 -11.14 6.42
CA GLN A 96 7.87 -11.96 5.42
C GLN A 96 9.11 -11.24 4.84
N LYS A 97 9.01 -9.93 4.63
CA LYS A 97 10.06 -9.14 3.97
C LYS A 97 10.10 -7.73 4.54
N MET A 98 11.30 -7.21 4.79
CA MET A 98 11.53 -5.79 5.07
C MET A 98 12.60 -5.27 4.11
N VAL A 99 12.34 -4.11 3.51
CA VAL A 99 13.28 -3.42 2.62
C VAL A 99 13.40 -1.96 3.06
N LYS A 100 14.62 -1.44 3.03
CA LYS A 100 14.92 -0.02 3.16
C LYS A 100 15.76 0.40 1.96
N VAL A 101 15.32 1.44 1.25
CA VAL A 101 16.09 2.10 0.21
C VAL A 101 16.22 3.57 0.58
N CYS A 102 17.46 4.04 0.69
CA CYS A 102 17.78 5.43 0.98
C CYS A 102 19.03 5.81 0.19
N ASN A 103 18.83 6.41 -0.97
CA ASN A 103 19.87 6.97 -1.83
C ASN A 103 19.40 8.32 -2.38
N ASP A 104 20.16 8.88 -3.33
CA ASP A 104 19.90 10.23 -3.85
C ASP A 104 18.59 10.35 -4.64
N THR A 105 18.09 9.26 -5.25
CA THR A 105 16.88 9.26 -6.09
C THR A 105 15.69 8.53 -5.48
N ASP A 106 15.95 7.59 -4.57
CA ASP A 106 14.96 6.69 -4.01
C ASP A 106 15.07 6.66 -2.49
N ARG A 107 13.97 7.03 -1.83
CA ARG A 107 13.80 7.02 -0.37
C ARG A 107 12.46 6.38 -0.03
N TRP A 108 12.50 5.10 0.31
CA TRP A 108 11.30 4.33 0.65
C TRP A 108 11.61 3.10 1.50
N SER A 109 10.60 2.63 2.23
CA SER A 109 10.63 1.38 2.97
C SER A 109 9.46 0.49 2.58
N LEU A 110 9.62 -0.83 2.70
CA LEU A 110 8.57 -1.80 2.47
C LEU A 110 8.58 -2.83 3.59
N ILE A 111 7.39 -3.12 4.11
CA ILE A 111 7.14 -4.19 5.08
C ILE A 111 6.02 -5.07 4.52
N SER A 112 6.37 -6.30 4.15
CA SER A 112 5.44 -7.29 3.62
C SER A 112 4.98 -8.20 4.74
N LEU A 113 3.67 -8.21 4.98
CA LEU A 113 3.01 -9.01 6.00
C LEU A 113 2.39 -10.23 5.35
N SER A 114 2.60 -11.42 5.93
CA SER A 114 1.99 -12.66 5.45
C SER A 114 1.16 -13.31 6.54
N ASN A 115 0.04 -13.92 6.13
CA ASN A 115 -0.77 -14.78 6.99
C ASN A 115 -0.52 -16.27 6.71
N ASN A 116 0.52 -16.61 5.94
CA ASN A 116 0.85 -17.99 5.51
C ASN A 116 -0.26 -18.71 4.73
N SER A 117 -1.33 -18.01 4.31
CA SER A 117 -2.41 -18.54 3.47
C SER A 117 -2.28 -18.09 2.01
N GLY A 118 -1.11 -17.59 1.62
CA GLY A 118 -0.79 -17.18 0.25
C GLY A 118 -1.28 -15.79 -0.18
N LYS A 119 -1.82 -14.98 0.73
CA LYS A 119 -2.15 -13.56 0.49
C LYS A 119 -1.28 -12.67 1.37
N ASN A 120 -0.55 -11.75 0.77
CA ASN A 120 0.28 -10.80 1.51
C ASN A 120 -0.32 -9.40 1.48
N VAL A 121 -0.02 -8.61 2.51
CA VAL A 121 -0.28 -7.17 2.55
C VAL A 121 1.06 -6.48 2.55
N GLU A 122 1.35 -5.72 1.50
CA GLU A 122 2.59 -4.96 1.40
C GLU A 122 2.33 -3.50 1.78
N LEU A 123 3.02 -3.05 2.83
CA LEU A 123 2.99 -1.66 3.27
C LEU A 123 4.26 -0.98 2.78
N LYS A 124 4.14 -0.12 1.77
CA LYS A 124 5.23 0.65 1.18
C LYS A 124 5.13 2.10 1.61
N PHE A 125 6.19 2.62 2.23
CA PHE A 125 6.29 3.99 2.73
C PHE A 125 7.22 4.75 1.81
N VAL A 126 6.69 5.69 1.04
CA VAL A 126 7.41 6.35 -0.06
C VAL A 126 7.56 7.82 0.22
N ASP A 127 8.81 8.28 0.26
CA ASP A 127 9.13 9.71 0.19
C ASP A 127 9.44 10.11 -1.25
N SER A 128 10.41 9.44 -1.86
CA SER A 128 10.73 9.56 -3.28
C SER A 128 10.95 8.19 -3.90
N LEU A 129 10.46 8.02 -5.13
CA LEU A 129 10.58 6.77 -5.87
C LEU A 129 10.69 7.11 -7.36
N ARG A 130 11.87 6.88 -7.93
CA ARG A 130 12.15 7.17 -9.35
C ARG A 130 11.32 6.27 -10.26
N ARG A 131 11.27 4.97 -9.95
CA ARG A 131 10.57 3.96 -10.72
C ARG A 131 9.28 3.52 -10.02
N GLN A 132 8.15 3.95 -10.56
CA GLN A 132 6.83 3.67 -9.98
C GLN A 132 6.03 2.59 -10.73
N PHE A 133 6.51 2.12 -11.88
CA PHE A 133 5.88 1.06 -12.67
C PHE A 133 6.91 0.27 -13.48
N GLU A 134 6.51 -0.91 -13.96
CA GLU A 134 7.32 -1.70 -14.90
C GLU A 134 6.67 -1.74 -16.29
N PHE A 135 5.36 -1.96 -16.32
CA PHE A 135 4.54 -2.01 -17.52
C PHE A 135 3.30 -1.13 -17.36
N SER A 136 2.66 -0.77 -18.47
CA SER A 136 1.42 0.02 -18.43
C SER A 136 0.32 -0.66 -17.60
N VAL A 137 0.19 -1.98 -17.70
CA VAL A 137 -0.85 -2.79 -17.04
C VAL A 137 -0.73 -2.87 -15.52
N ASP A 138 0.44 -2.57 -14.94
CA ASP A 138 0.69 -2.55 -13.49
C ASP A 138 0.96 -1.14 -12.93
N SER A 139 0.77 -0.12 -13.76
CA SER A 139 1.10 1.27 -13.43
C SER A 139 0.04 2.03 -12.63
N PHE A 140 -1.09 1.40 -12.31
CA PHE A 140 -2.24 2.08 -11.72
C PHE A 140 -2.09 2.26 -10.21
N GLN A 141 -2.35 3.48 -9.75
CA GLN A 141 -2.47 3.81 -8.35
C GLN A 141 -3.83 4.46 -8.08
N ILE A 142 -4.56 3.98 -7.07
CA ILE A 142 -5.86 4.52 -6.69
C ILE A 142 -5.71 5.24 -5.36
N VAL A 143 -5.95 6.54 -5.33
CA VAL A 143 -5.88 7.38 -4.12
C VAL A 143 -7.07 7.04 -3.21
N LEU A 144 -6.78 6.61 -1.98
CA LEU A 144 -7.77 6.07 -1.05
C LEU A 144 -8.34 7.11 -0.08
N ASP A 145 -7.75 8.30 0.01
CA ASP A 145 -8.09 9.31 1.02
C ASP A 145 -9.58 9.67 1.07
N SER A 146 -10.22 9.92 -0.09
CA SER A 146 -11.65 10.24 -0.15
C SER A 146 -12.53 9.05 0.29
N LEU A 147 -12.09 7.83 0.01
CA LEU A 147 -12.78 6.60 0.42
C LEU A 147 -12.64 6.36 1.92
N LEU A 148 -11.45 6.59 2.47
CA LEU A 148 -11.18 6.46 3.90
C LEU A 148 -11.99 7.49 4.69
N LEU A 149 -11.97 8.75 4.27
CA LEU A 149 -12.75 9.83 4.89
C LEU A 149 -14.26 9.55 4.86
N PHE A 150 -14.76 9.02 3.74
CA PHE A 150 -16.16 8.63 3.64
C PHE A 150 -16.55 7.61 4.72
N TYR A 151 -15.70 6.60 4.98
CA TYR A 151 -15.97 5.62 6.02
C TYR A 151 -15.78 6.11 7.45
N GLU A 152 -15.03 7.20 7.65
CA GLU A 152 -14.86 7.84 8.95
C GLU A 152 -16.04 8.75 9.30
N CYS A 153 -16.62 9.42 8.30
CA CYS A 153 -17.66 10.43 8.52
C CYS A 153 -19.08 9.97 8.18
N SER A 154 -19.27 8.95 7.34
CA SER A 154 -20.60 8.51 6.91
C SER A 154 -21.19 7.44 7.82
N GLU A 155 -22.38 7.69 8.33
CA GLU A 155 -23.22 6.69 9.00
C GLU A 155 -23.95 5.77 8.02
N HIS A 156 -24.02 6.16 6.73
CA HIS A 156 -24.73 5.44 5.69
C HIS A 156 -23.79 4.55 4.88
N ALA A 157 -24.29 3.37 4.50
CA ALA A 157 -23.59 2.48 3.58
C ALA A 157 -23.47 3.11 2.18
N MET A 158 -22.39 2.75 1.48
CA MET A 158 -22.16 3.20 0.11
C MET A 158 -23.22 2.60 -0.83
N SER A 159 -23.67 3.41 -1.78
CA SER A 159 -24.57 3.00 -2.86
C SER A 159 -24.20 3.69 -4.17
N GLU A 160 -24.80 3.27 -5.28
CA GLU A 160 -24.58 3.88 -6.61
C GLU A 160 -24.86 5.40 -6.63
N ARG A 161 -25.77 5.89 -5.79
CA ARG A 161 -26.13 7.32 -5.70
C ARG A 161 -25.45 8.03 -4.53
N PHE A 162 -24.69 7.30 -3.73
CA PHE A 162 -24.06 7.80 -2.52
C PHE A 162 -22.72 7.10 -2.31
N HIS A 163 -21.70 7.62 -2.99
CA HIS A 163 -20.33 7.17 -2.90
C HIS A 163 -19.37 8.35 -3.06
N PRO A 164 -18.16 8.30 -2.49
CA PRO A 164 -17.16 9.32 -2.72
C PRO A 164 -16.66 9.27 -4.17
N SER A 165 -16.14 10.39 -4.67
CA SER A 165 -15.31 10.42 -5.87
C SER A 165 -13.91 9.92 -5.51
N VAL A 166 -13.41 8.93 -6.25
CA VAL A 166 -12.10 8.31 -6.02
C VAL A 166 -11.22 8.58 -7.25
N LEU A 167 -9.98 9.02 -7.02
CA LEU A 167 -9.03 9.34 -8.09
C LEU A 167 -8.14 8.13 -8.39
N GLY A 168 -8.03 7.80 -9.67
CA GLY A 168 -7.05 6.85 -10.19
C GLY A 168 -6.01 7.55 -11.05
N GLU A 169 -4.75 7.17 -10.90
CA GLU A 169 -3.62 7.69 -11.66
C GLU A 169 -2.86 6.55 -12.33
N SER A 170 -2.23 6.83 -13.46
CA SER A 170 -1.35 5.89 -14.15
C SER A 170 0.07 6.44 -14.15
N MET A 171 0.98 5.70 -13.54
CA MET A 171 2.40 6.08 -13.49
C MET A 171 3.09 5.88 -14.84
N TYR A 172 2.45 5.16 -15.78
CA TYR A 172 2.88 5.04 -17.17
C TYR A 172 2.79 6.36 -17.94
N GLY A 173 1.94 7.29 -17.47
CA GLY A 173 1.69 8.59 -18.07
C GLY A 173 0.21 8.76 -18.42
N ASP A 174 -0.18 8.35 -19.63
CA ASP A 174 -1.58 8.48 -20.06
C ASP A 174 -2.44 7.36 -19.46
N PHE A 175 -3.45 7.75 -18.67
CA PHE A 175 -4.35 6.81 -18.00
C PHE A 175 -5.24 6.05 -18.98
N GLY A 176 -5.73 6.71 -20.03
CA GLY A 176 -6.60 6.10 -21.04
C GLY A 176 -5.85 5.03 -21.82
N GLU A 177 -4.65 5.36 -22.29
CA GLU A 177 -3.75 4.45 -23.01
C GLU A 177 -3.41 3.22 -22.15
N ALA A 178 -3.01 3.42 -20.89
CA ALA A 178 -2.73 2.31 -19.98
C ALA A 178 -3.96 1.42 -19.75
N LEU A 179 -5.16 2.01 -19.67
CA LEU A 179 -6.41 1.27 -19.48
C LEU A 179 -6.79 0.47 -20.73
N GLU A 180 -6.53 1.00 -21.93
CA GLU A 180 -6.67 0.25 -23.17
C GLU A 180 -5.70 -0.93 -23.23
N HIS A 181 -4.43 -0.73 -22.82
CA HIS A 181 -3.47 -1.82 -22.70
C HIS A 181 -3.96 -2.91 -21.73
N LEU A 182 -4.51 -2.52 -20.57
CA LEU A 182 -5.06 -3.45 -19.59
C LEU A 182 -6.23 -4.27 -20.16
N ARG A 183 -7.17 -3.62 -20.87
CA ARG A 183 -8.33 -4.28 -21.49
C ARG A 183 -7.94 -5.20 -22.65
N GLY A 184 -6.97 -4.75 -23.46
CA GLY A 184 -6.45 -5.48 -24.62
C GLY A 184 -5.41 -6.54 -24.26
N ARG A 185 -5.02 -6.68 -22.99
CA ARG A 185 -3.95 -7.56 -22.50
C ARG A 185 -2.62 -7.32 -23.23
N LEU A 186 -2.30 -6.04 -23.46
CA LEU A 186 -1.11 -5.60 -24.16
C LEU A 186 0.04 -5.35 -23.17
N ILE A 187 1.23 -5.83 -23.50
CA ILE A 187 2.45 -5.55 -22.74
C ILE A 187 3.12 -4.33 -23.37
N ALA A 188 3.17 -3.23 -22.63
CA ALA A 188 3.84 -2.01 -23.07
C ALA A 188 4.61 -1.37 -21.90
N THR A 189 5.80 -0.84 -22.20
CA THR A 189 6.63 -0.07 -21.27
C THR A 189 7.26 1.11 -22.01
N ARG A 190 7.49 2.23 -21.32
CA ARG A 190 8.14 3.42 -21.88
C ARG A 190 9.63 3.50 -21.51
N ASN A 191 10.03 2.82 -20.42
CA ASN A 191 11.37 2.90 -19.84
C ASN A 191 11.99 1.49 -19.75
N PRO A 192 12.18 0.78 -20.88
CA PRO A 192 12.72 -0.58 -20.86
C PRO A 192 14.11 -0.66 -20.21
N GLU A 193 14.90 0.40 -20.29
CA GLU A 193 16.22 0.54 -19.66
C GLU A 193 16.18 0.55 -18.13
N GLU A 194 15.01 0.78 -17.52
CA GLU A 194 14.83 0.78 -16.07
C GLU A 194 14.32 -0.56 -15.52
N ILE A 195 14.04 -1.53 -16.39
CA ILE A 195 13.58 -2.88 -16.00
C ILE A 195 14.74 -3.67 -15.39
N ARG A 196 14.47 -4.37 -14.27
CA ARG A 196 15.45 -5.24 -13.59
C ARG A 196 14.93 -6.67 -13.52
N GLY A 197 15.85 -7.64 -13.49
CA GLY A 197 15.60 -9.07 -13.29
C GLY A 197 15.89 -9.54 -11.87
#